data_AF-A0A5B2VGN2-F1
#
_entry.id   AF-A0A5B2VGN2-F1
#
_cell.length_a   1.000
_cell.length_b   1.000
_cell.length_c   1.000
_cell.angle_alpha   90.00
_cell.angle_beta   90.00
_cell.angle_gamma   90.00
#
_symmetry.space_group_name_H-M   'P 1'
#
loop_
_entity.id
_entity.type
_entity.pdbx_description
1 polymer ?
#
loop_
_entity_poly.entity_id
_entity_poly.type
_entity_poly.pdbx_seq_one_letter_code
_entity_poly.pdbx_strand_id
1 'polypeptide(L)'
;MCAYRFHCTNGTDLVVDETGHMIELESDLSDRAADVALEVLLRFPITDLSAWLVTVQDGDGRQVDVIGFDELLDLACRKPRVLATFGHGQQEAHAPGA
;
A
#
# COMPACT_ATOMS: atom_id res chain seq x y z
N MET A 1 15.86 -5.08 5.41
CA MET A 1 15.37 -5.76 4.20
C MET A 1 13.90 -5.43 4.10
N CYS A 2 13.49 -4.62 3.14
CA CYS A 2 12.07 -4.41 2.84
C CYS A 2 11.75 -5.31 1.64
N ALA A 3 10.72 -6.14 1.75
CA ALA A 3 10.47 -7.22 0.79
C ALA A 3 9.47 -6.83 -0.30
N TYR A 4 8.53 -5.92 0.01
CA TYR A 4 7.51 -5.51 -0.95
C TYR A 4 7.18 -4.02 -0.85
N ARG A 5 6.83 -3.40 -1.97
CA ARG A 5 6.34 -2.02 -2.07
C ARG A 5 4.99 -1.98 -2.77
N PHE A 6 4.15 -1.04 -2.36
CA PHE A 6 2.79 -0.89 -2.85
C PHE A 6 2.63 0.50 -3.46
N HIS A 7 2.35 0.60 -4.74
CA HIS A 7 2.15 1.89 -5.41
C HIS A 7 0.75 1.97 -5.97
N CYS A 8 0.02 3.04 -5.63
CA CYS A 8 -1.33 3.27 -6.11
C CYS A 8 -1.29 4.27 -7.26
N THR A 9 -2.00 3.97 -8.35
CA THR A 9 -2.11 4.90 -9.48
C THR A 9 -3.45 4.78 -10.18
N ASN A 10 -3.94 5.90 -10.72
CA ASN A 10 -5.08 5.97 -11.64
C ASN A 10 -4.67 6.33 -13.08
N GLY A 11 -3.36 6.31 -13.37
CA GLY A 11 -2.78 6.77 -14.64
C GLY A 11 -2.53 8.28 -14.74
N THR A 12 -3.00 9.07 -13.78
CA THR A 12 -2.75 10.52 -13.67
C THR A 12 -1.98 10.85 -12.39
N ASP A 13 -2.46 10.31 -11.27
CA ASP A 13 -1.89 10.40 -9.94
C ASP A 13 -1.09 9.14 -9.61
N LEU A 14 -0.07 9.30 -8.77
CA LEU A 14 0.78 8.22 -8.29
C LEU A 14 1.08 8.44 -6.80
N VAL A 15 0.70 7.46 -5.98
CA VAL A 15 1.07 7.36 -4.57
C VAL A 15 2.10 6.25 -4.44
N VAL A 16 3.28 6.59 -3.94
CA VAL A 16 4.42 5.67 -3.86
C VAL A 16 4.67 5.29 -2.40
N ASP A 17 4.66 3.99 -2.09
CA ASP A 17 5.24 3.49 -0.84
C ASP A 17 6.78 3.50 -0.92
N GLU A 18 7.39 4.45 -0.24
CA GLU A 18 8.86 4.60 -0.20
C GLU A 18 9.52 3.67 0.82
N THR A 19 8.78 3.30 1.87
CA THR A 19 9.29 2.53 3.00
C THR A 19 9.43 1.05 2.67
N GLY A 20 8.46 0.47 1.95
CA GLY A 20 8.33 -0.96 1.79
C GLY A 20 7.88 -1.66 3.08
N HIS A 21 7.31 -2.86 2.92
CA HIS A 21 6.76 -3.67 3.99
C HIS A 21 7.40 -5.06 3.97
N MET A 22 7.61 -5.65 5.15
CA MET A 22 7.95 -7.07 5.26
C MET A 22 6.65 -7.86 5.33
N ILE A 23 6.47 -8.76 4.37
CA ILE A 23 5.30 -9.64 4.28
C ILE A 23 5.82 -11.07 4.37
N GLU A 24 5.33 -11.82 5.37
CA GLU A 24 5.83 -13.16 5.67
C GLU A 24 5.24 -14.23 4.74
N LEU A 25 3.99 -14.07 4.31
CA LEU A 25 3.30 -14.98 3.40
C LEU A 25 2.76 -14.21 2.19
N GLU A 26 2.93 -14.78 1.00
CA GLU A 26 2.41 -14.16 -0.23
C GLU A 26 0.89 -13.95 -0.18
N SER A 27 0.16 -14.79 0.56
CA SER A 27 -1.28 -14.66 0.75
C SER A 27 -1.70 -13.39 1.53
N ASP A 28 -0.79 -12.75 2.25
CA ASP A 28 -1.04 -11.49 2.96
C ASP A 28 -0.80 -10.25 2.07
N LEU A 29 -0.24 -10.42 0.86
CA LEU A 29 0.01 -9.30 -0.07
C LEU A 29 -1.29 -8.61 -0.47
N SER A 30 -2.35 -9.38 -0.79
CA SER A 30 -3.65 -8.83 -1.18
C SER A 30 -4.35 -8.13 -0.01
N ASP A 31 -4.23 -8.68 1.21
CA ASP A 31 -4.76 -8.05 2.43
C ASP A 31 -4.03 -6.72 2.71
N ARG A 32 -2.70 -6.67 2.54
CA ARG A 32 -1.92 -5.42 2.67
C ARG A 32 -2.23 -4.42 1.56
N ALA A 33 -2.38 -4.88 0.32
CA ALA A 33 -2.78 -4.03 -0.80
C ALA A 33 -4.14 -3.37 -0.53
N ALA A 34 -5.07 -4.10 0.10
CA ALA A 34 -6.38 -3.57 0.47
C ALA A 34 -6.29 -2.49 1.56
N ASP A 35 -5.43 -2.69 2.57
CA ASP A 35 -5.14 -1.68 3.58
C ASP A 35 -4.58 -0.40 2.94
N VAL A 36 -3.59 -0.53 2.05
CA VAL A 36 -2.98 0.62 1.35
C VAL A 36 -4.01 1.34 0.46
N ALA A 37 -4.89 0.61 -0.23
CA ALA A 37 -5.97 1.22 -1.00
C ALA A 37 -6.91 2.04 -0.11
N LEU A 38 -7.30 1.51 1.06
CA LEU A 38 -8.12 2.22 2.04
C LEU A 38 -7.41 3.44 2.62
N GLU A 39 -6.12 3.36 2.91
CA GLU A 39 -5.33 4.51 3.38
C GLU A 39 -5.32 5.65 2.35
N VAL A 40 -5.15 5.32 1.07
CA VAL A 40 -5.21 6.29 -0.03
C VAL A 40 -6.60 6.91 -0.13
N LEU A 41 -7.66 6.12 0.00
CA LEU A 41 -9.04 6.61 -0.02
C LEU A 41 -9.39 7.53 1.14
N LEU A 42 -8.84 7.27 2.32
CA LEU A 42 -9.05 8.12 3.50
C LEU A 42 -8.28 9.45 3.40
N ARG A 43 -7.17 9.47 2.65
CA ARG A 43 -6.26 10.61 2.59
C ARG A 43 -6.51 11.52 1.40
N PHE A 44 -7.11 11.01 0.32
CA PHE A 44 -7.37 11.76 -0.91
C PHE A 44 -8.84 11.69 -1.31
N PRO A 45 -9.45 12.81 -1.76
CA PRO A 45 -10.81 12.82 -2.27
C PRO A 45 -10.86 12.18 -3.66
N ILE A 46 -10.93 10.85 -3.69
CA ILE A 46 -11.01 10.07 -4.93
C ILE A 46 -12.46 10.00 -5.42
N THR A 47 -12.68 10.42 -6.66
CA THR A 47 -14.01 10.49 -7.30
C THR A 47 -14.33 9.28 -8.17
N ASP A 48 -13.32 8.68 -8.77
CA ASP A 48 -13.46 7.45 -9.56
C ASP A 48 -12.53 6.39 -9.01
N LEU A 49 -13.09 5.35 -8.40
CA LEU A 49 -12.33 4.23 -7.82
C LEU A 49 -11.90 3.21 -8.88
N SER A 50 -12.66 3.13 -9.98
CA SER A 50 -12.49 2.10 -11.01
C SER A 50 -11.19 2.26 -11.80
N ALA A 51 -10.67 3.49 -11.89
CA ALA A 51 -9.39 3.78 -12.50
C ALA A 51 -8.19 3.43 -11.60
N TRP A 52 -8.38 3.25 -10.29
CA TRP A 52 -7.28 3.06 -9.36
C TRP A 52 -6.83 1.60 -9.27
N LEU A 53 -5.50 1.45 -9.31
CA LEU A 53 -4.80 0.19 -9.23
C LEU A 53 -3.74 0.27 -8.13
N VAL A 54 -3.54 -0.82 -7.41
CA VAL A 54 -2.37 -1.05 -6.56
C VAL A 54 -1.42 -1.97 -7.30
N THR A 55 -0.20 -1.52 -7.50
CA THR A 55 0.91 -2.35 -8.00
C THR A 55 1.75 -2.80 -6.82
N VAL A 56 2.03 -4.10 -6.76
CA VAL A 56 2.89 -4.70 -5.76
C VAL A 56 4.23 -5.00 -6.42
N GLN A 57 5.30 -4.47 -5.84
CA GLN A 57 6.67 -4.73 -6.27
C GLN A 57 7.43 -5.50 -5.20
N ASP A 58 8.32 -6.41 -5.58
CA ASP A 58 9.23 -7.05 -4.63
C ASP A 58 10.44 -6.15 -4.29
N GLY A 59 11.34 -6.62 -3.41
CA GLY A 59 12.53 -5.89 -2.97
C GLY A 59 13.54 -5.58 -4.08
N ASP A 60 13.52 -6.32 -5.19
CA ASP A 60 14.28 -6.07 -6.42
C ASP A 60 13.60 -5.04 -7.33
N GLY A 61 12.37 -4.61 -6.99
CA GLY A 61 11.56 -3.66 -7.76
C GLY A 61 10.81 -4.30 -8.92
N ARG A 62 10.73 -5.64 -8.99
CA ARG A 62 9.91 -6.30 -10.02
C ARG A 62 8.46 -6.26 -9.59
N GLN A 63 7.59 -5.95 -10.53
CA GLN A 63 6.16 -6.03 -10.32
C GLN A 63 5.73 -7.49 -10.21
N VAL A 64 5.19 -7.85 -9.06
CA VAL A 64 4.69 -9.19 -8.76
C VAL A 64 3.18 -9.29 -8.86
N ASP A 65 2.47 -8.18 -8.65
CA ASP A 65 1.00 -8.18 -8.74
C ASP A 65 0.42 -6.80 -9.09
N VAL A 66 -0.82 -6.80 -9.61
CA VAL A 66 -1.64 -5.62 -9.88
C VAL A 66 -3.09 -5.90 -9.56
N ILE A 67 -3.66 -5.09 -8.67
CA ILE A 67 -5.01 -5.30 -8.17
C ILE A 67 -5.79 -4.00 -8.25
N GLY A 68 -7.03 -4.05 -8.73
CA GLY A 68 -7.92 -2.90 -8.77
C GLY A 68 -8.46 -2.53 -7.39
N PHE A 69 -8.73 -1.24 -7.16
CA PHE A 69 -9.31 -0.78 -5.89
C PHE A 69 -10.69 -1.41 -5.63
N ASP A 70 -11.51 -1.64 -6.66
CA ASP A 70 -12.81 -2.31 -6.52
C ASP A 70 -12.69 -3.72 -5.92
N GLU A 71 -11.75 -4.50 -6.44
CA GLU A 71 -11.47 -5.87 -5.96
C GLU A 71 -10.94 -5.86 -4.51
N LEU A 72 -10.05 -4.92 -4.20
CA LEU A 72 -9.49 -4.77 -2.86
C LEU A 72 -10.54 -4.31 -1.83
N LEU A 73 -11.48 -3.45 -2.23
CA LEU A 73 -12.57 -3.02 -1.37
C LEU A 73 -13.56 -4.14 -1.08
N ASP A 74 -13.88 -4.98 -2.07
CA ASP A 74 -14.66 -6.21 -1.84
C ASP A 74 -13.94 -7.13 -0.84
N LEU A 75 -12.63 -7.33 -1.00
CA LEU A 75 -11.82 -8.14 -0.09
C LEU A 75 -11.82 -7.58 1.34
N ALA A 76 -11.61 -6.28 1.50
CA ALA A 76 -11.62 -5.60 2.80
C ALA A 76 -13.00 -5.69 3.49
N CYS A 77 -14.09 -5.55 2.72
CA CYS A 77 -15.44 -5.69 3.26
C CYS A 77 -15.73 -7.13 3.74
N ARG A 78 -15.14 -8.14 3.10
CA ARG A 78 -15.29 -9.56 3.51
C ARG A 78 -14.43 -9.93 4.71
N LYS A 79 -13.37 -9.18 5.01
CA LYS A 79 -12.44 -9.42 6.12
C LYS A 79 -12.15 -8.12 6.89
N PRO A 80 -12.95 -7.75 7.91
CA PRO A 80 -12.80 -6.47 8.62
C PRO A 80 -11.60 -6.40 9.59
N ARG A 81 -10.47 -7.06 9.28
CA ARG A 81 -9.24 -7.05 10.11
C ARG A 81 -8.25 -5.91 9.79
N VAL A 82 -8.62 -5.02 8.87
CA VAL A 82 -7.83 -3.89 8.39
C VAL A 82 -8.13 -2.65 9.23
N LEU A 83 -7.36 -2.37 10.27
CA LEU A 83 -7.22 -1.03 10.92
C LEU A 83 -6.13 -1.00 12.02
N ALA A 84 -5.40 -2.10 12.28
CA ALA A 84 -4.61 -2.24 13.52
C ALA A 84 -3.08 -2.10 13.39
N THR A 85 -2.51 -1.68 12.25
CA THR A 85 -1.05 -1.52 12.08
C THR A 85 -0.58 -0.08 11.92
N PHE A 86 -1.23 0.86 12.62
CA PHE A 86 -0.70 2.21 12.81
C PHE A 86 0.42 2.21 13.85
N GLY A 87 1.63 1.83 13.42
CA GLY A 87 2.85 1.87 14.21
C GLY A 87 3.90 2.81 13.61
N HIS A 88 3.80 4.09 13.94
CA HIS A 88 4.93 4.99 14.25
C HIS A 88 6.20 4.92 13.36
N GLY A 89 6.18 5.59 12.20
CA GLY A 89 7.38 5.98 11.46
C GLY A 89 7.69 7.46 11.66
N GLN A 90 8.08 7.83 12.88
CA GLN A 90 8.57 9.17 13.20
C GLN A 90 9.84 9.42 12.37
N GLN A 91 9.76 10.36 11.43
CA GLN A 91 10.90 10.85 10.68
C GLN A 91 11.79 11.66 11.64
N GLU A 92 12.71 10.98 12.32
CA GLU A 92 13.87 11.62 12.95
C GLU A 92 14.77 12.13 11.84
N ALA A 93 14.55 13.39 11.47
CA ALA A 93 15.49 14.13 10.66
C ALA A 93 16.76 14.39 11.49
N HIS A 94 17.88 13.89 10.94
CA HIS A 94 19.21 14.53 10.96
C HIS A 94 20.10 14.37 12.22
N ALA A 95 21.04 13.40 12.12
CA ALA A 95 22.40 13.50 12.69
C ALA A 95 23.28 14.40 11.76
N PRO A 96 24.53 14.85 12.09
CA PRO A 96 25.49 14.38 13.11
C PRO A 96 26.19 15.50 13.91
N GLY A 97 27.05 15.09 14.85
CA GLY A 97 27.57 15.92 15.95
C GLY A 97 28.69 16.93 15.65
N ALA A 98 29.03 17.64 16.72
CA ALA A 98 30.33 18.15 17.10
C ALA A 98 30.35 18.32 18.63
#